data_AF-A0A9R0U0Q9-F1
#
_entry.id   AF-A0A9R0U0Q9-F1
#
_cell.length_a   1.000
_cell.length_b   1.000
_cell.length_c   1.000
_cell.angle_alpha   90.00
_cell.angle_beta   90.00
_cell.angle_gamma   90.00
#
_symmetry.space_group_name_H-M   'P 1'
#
loop_
_entity.id
_entity.type
_entity.pdbx_description
1 polymer ?
#
loop_
_entity_poly.entity_id
_entity_poly.type
_entity_poly.pdbx_seq_one_letter_code
_entity_poly.pdbx_strand_id
1 'polypeptide(L)'
;MAAAGPGCLLGLVFLAVLLPGGAPLLQASQTWTLLKVQHLLGRPPALRHWRRTTDFCGGGGTVAPSASVVCYGDTVTQLHVEGAAQGAPPLPLNFSLGALVTTLSRLPDLRVLTLSGLGLWGPLPGKLERLAGLEIVNMSRNYLYGPIPRGLSRLQGLQTLILDDNMIGGEVPGWVGTALPALAVLSLRNNSLAGAVPESLGRAPSLRSLVLASNNLSGNLPDMRGLASLQVLDVGGNSLGPAFPRLGRKVASVVLSRNKFTGGLPAAELSSFYLLEHLDVSLNRFVGPFPPALLSLPSLQYLSIAGNRFTGALSDKVPCGDNLRLVDLSSNLLMGSVPACLRPGGKPATVVLSSENCLDRGDGSQHPSPFCQNQALAVGIVPRHNEKKKVSRHAGFIAGIVMAVLVAVSLVGAMAFFAVKKMTMEGAKTRPSATLMEDHTSTSSAYPSKLFADARMIDL
;
A
#
# COMPACT_ATOMS: atom_id res chain seq x y z
N MET A 1 69.84 -29.29 -57.80
CA MET A 1 69.35 -28.35 -56.77
C MET A 1 68.26 -27.51 -57.44
N ALA A 2 67.00 -27.94 -57.42
CA ALA A 2 65.93 -27.49 -56.49
C ALA A 2 65.66 -25.96 -56.62
N ALA A 3 64.46 -25.41 -56.80
CA ALA A 3 63.09 -25.91 -56.96
C ALA A 3 62.16 -24.76 -57.43
N ALA A 4 61.05 -25.12 -58.11
CA ALA A 4 59.67 -24.59 -58.06
C ALA A 4 59.35 -23.06 -58.07
N GLY A 5 58.43 -22.65 -58.97
CA GLY A 5 57.53 -21.49 -58.80
C GLY A 5 56.46 -21.74 -57.71
N PRO A 6 55.39 -20.90 -57.50
CA PRO A 6 54.62 -20.08 -58.45
C PRO A 6 54.29 -18.65 -57.91
N GLY A 7 53.60 -17.73 -58.59
CA GLY A 7 52.12 -17.66 -58.64
C GLY A 7 51.55 -16.42 -57.90
N CYS A 8 50.85 -15.57 -58.64
CA CYS A 8 49.87 -14.51 -58.28
C CYS A 8 49.43 -14.36 -56.80
N LEU A 9 49.41 -13.12 -56.26
CA LEU A 9 48.47 -12.75 -55.19
C LEU A 9 48.20 -11.24 -55.18
N LEU A 10 46.95 -10.89 -55.54
CA LEU A 10 46.30 -9.60 -55.34
C LEU A 10 46.41 -9.17 -53.88
N GLY A 11 46.79 -7.92 -53.64
CA GLY A 11 46.72 -7.29 -52.33
C GLY A 11 45.26 -7.09 -51.90
N LEU A 12 44.79 -7.94 -51.00
CA LEU A 12 43.59 -7.70 -50.21
C LEU A 12 43.99 -6.88 -48.98
N VAL A 13 43.70 -5.58 -49.02
CA VAL A 13 43.68 -4.72 -47.83
C VAL A 13 42.53 -5.21 -46.95
N PHE A 14 42.85 -5.90 -45.86
CA PHE A 14 41.88 -6.21 -44.80
C PHE A 14 41.56 -4.90 -44.08
N LEU A 15 40.49 -4.24 -44.51
CA LEU A 15 39.82 -3.24 -43.67
C LEU A 15 39.30 -4.00 -42.45
N ALA A 16 40.00 -3.89 -41.31
CA ALA A 16 39.44 -4.25 -40.03
C ALA A 16 38.26 -3.30 -39.78
N VAL A 17 37.06 -3.73 -40.17
CA VAL A 17 35.83 -3.12 -39.70
C VAL A 17 35.82 -3.36 -38.19
N LEU A 18 36.22 -2.33 -37.43
CA LEU A 18 35.83 -2.19 -36.05
C LEU A 18 34.30 -2.13 -36.05
N LEU A 19 33.67 -3.30 -35.92
CA LEU A 19 32.26 -3.39 -35.59
C LEU A 19 32.08 -2.55 -34.32
N PRO A 20 31.14 -1.58 -34.31
CA PRO A 20 30.83 -0.87 -33.08
C PRO A 20 30.44 -1.95 -32.05
N GLY A 21 31.08 -1.92 -30.89
CA GLY A 21 30.94 -2.94 -29.85
C GLY A 21 29.49 -3.36 -29.69
N GLY A 22 29.17 -4.56 -30.18
CA GLY A 22 27.83 -5.11 -30.10
C GLY A 22 27.42 -5.22 -28.64
N ALA A 23 26.25 -4.69 -28.30
CA ALA A 23 25.68 -4.87 -26.97
C ALA A 23 25.76 -6.36 -26.59
N PRO A 24 26.15 -6.70 -25.35
CA PRO A 24 26.34 -8.09 -24.95
C PRO A 24 25.03 -8.86 -25.18
N LEU A 25 25.10 -9.87 -26.05
CA LEU A 25 23.95 -10.69 -26.39
C LEU A 25 23.58 -11.54 -25.17
N LEU A 26 22.32 -11.48 -24.74
CA LEU A 26 21.81 -12.28 -23.63
C LEU A 26 22.08 -13.78 -23.87
N GLN A 27 22.50 -14.50 -22.83
CA GLN A 27 22.70 -15.95 -22.90
C GLN A 27 21.46 -16.66 -23.43
N ALA A 28 21.64 -17.63 -24.33
CA ALA A 28 20.52 -18.33 -25.00
C ALA A 28 19.55 -18.98 -23.99
N SER A 29 20.07 -19.52 -22.88
CA SER A 29 19.27 -20.10 -21.79
C SER A 29 18.30 -19.11 -21.15
N GLN A 30 18.71 -17.85 -20.97
CA GLN A 30 17.89 -16.80 -20.39
C GLN A 30 16.85 -16.30 -21.40
N THR A 31 17.21 -16.15 -22.68
CA THR A 31 16.26 -15.87 -23.76
C THR A 31 15.14 -16.91 -23.82
N TRP A 32 15.48 -18.20 -23.75
CA TRP A 32 14.49 -19.28 -23.69
C TRP A 32 13.61 -19.22 -22.45
N THR A 33 14.18 -18.81 -21.32
CA THR A 33 13.46 -18.63 -20.06
C THR A 33 12.41 -17.51 -20.18
N LEU A 34 12.78 -16.35 -20.74
CA LEU A 34 11.87 -15.23 -20.99
C LEU A 34 10.72 -15.60 -21.95
N LEU A 35 11.03 -16.33 -23.04
CA LEU A 35 10.01 -16.83 -23.96
C LEU A 35 9.09 -17.88 -23.30
N LYS A 36 9.62 -18.68 -22.38
CA LYS A 36 8.78 -19.61 -21.60
C LYS A 36 7.88 -18.87 -20.61
N VAL A 37 8.37 -17.80 -19.96
CA VAL A 37 7.56 -16.90 -19.13
C VAL A 37 6.43 -16.28 -19.95
N GLN A 38 6.73 -15.70 -21.12
CA GLN A 38 5.73 -15.17 -22.04
C GLN A 38 4.64 -16.20 -22.37
N HIS A 39 5.03 -17.45 -22.64
CA HIS A 39 4.07 -18.52 -22.93
C HIS A 39 3.21 -18.88 -21.71
N LEU A 40 3.80 -19.00 -20.51
CA LEU A 40 3.07 -19.30 -19.28
C LEU A 40 2.08 -18.20 -18.88
N LEU A 41 2.38 -16.94 -19.21
CA LEU A 41 1.49 -15.79 -19.00
C LEU A 41 0.39 -15.68 -20.07
N GLY A 42 0.28 -16.64 -21.00
CA GLY A 42 -0.74 -16.59 -22.04
C GLY A 42 -0.49 -15.54 -23.13
N ARG A 43 0.77 -15.14 -23.34
CA ARG A 43 1.19 -14.11 -24.32
C ARG A 43 0.39 -12.81 -24.21
N PRO A 44 0.44 -12.14 -23.03
CA PRO A 44 -0.28 -10.90 -22.83
C PRO A 44 0.18 -9.83 -23.83
N PRO A 45 -0.66 -8.82 -24.16
CA PRO A 45 -0.32 -7.80 -25.14
C PRO A 45 1.07 -7.19 -24.98
N ALA A 46 1.46 -6.89 -23.73
CA ALA A 46 2.77 -6.33 -23.37
C ALA A 46 3.96 -7.19 -23.85
N LEU A 47 3.79 -8.51 -23.97
CA LEU A 47 4.85 -9.44 -24.32
C LEU A 47 4.72 -9.98 -25.75
N ARG A 48 3.69 -9.62 -26.53
CA ARG A 48 3.41 -10.23 -27.85
C ARG A 48 4.56 -10.15 -28.86
N HIS A 49 5.41 -9.13 -28.73
CA HIS A 49 6.51 -8.86 -29.65
C HIS A 49 7.78 -9.66 -29.33
N TRP A 50 7.86 -10.35 -28.19
CA TRP A 50 9.03 -11.14 -27.83
C TRP A 50 9.18 -12.36 -28.74
N ARG A 51 10.36 -12.51 -29.33
CA ARG A 51 10.80 -13.55 -30.25
C ARG A 51 12.21 -14.00 -29.87
N ARG A 52 12.70 -15.09 -30.48
CA ARG A 52 14.08 -15.57 -30.27
C ARG A 52 15.15 -14.55 -30.69
N THR A 53 14.81 -13.66 -31.61
CA THR A 53 15.67 -12.59 -32.13
C THR A 53 15.49 -11.27 -31.39
N THR A 54 14.66 -11.23 -30.35
CA THR A 54 14.46 -10.01 -29.56
C THR A 54 15.74 -9.70 -28.79
N ASP A 55 16.25 -8.50 -28.99
CA ASP A 55 17.33 -7.96 -28.17
C ASP A 55 16.76 -7.45 -26.84
N PHE A 56 16.79 -8.31 -25.82
CA PHE A 56 16.27 -8.00 -24.49
C PHE A 56 17.15 -7.01 -23.72
N CYS A 57 18.44 -6.90 -24.03
CA CYS A 57 19.41 -6.15 -23.23
C CYS A 57 19.88 -4.84 -23.88
N GLY A 58 19.81 -4.71 -25.21
CA GLY A 58 20.18 -3.50 -25.95
C GLY A 58 19.04 -2.52 -26.23
N GLY A 59 17.94 -2.59 -25.47
CA GLY A 59 16.80 -1.68 -25.61
C GLY A 59 15.88 -1.95 -26.82
N GLY A 60 16.12 -3.02 -27.59
CA GLY A 60 15.26 -3.43 -28.71
C GLY A 60 13.98 -4.18 -28.30
N GLY A 61 13.91 -4.68 -27.06
CA GLY A 61 12.77 -5.41 -26.48
C GLY A 61 11.82 -4.57 -25.63
N THR A 62 12.06 -3.26 -25.48
CA THR A 62 11.41 -2.36 -24.51
C THR A 62 10.36 -1.42 -25.14
N VAL A 63 9.66 -1.86 -26.19
CA VAL A 63 8.72 -0.98 -26.94
C VAL A 63 7.31 -0.92 -26.30
N ALA A 64 7.06 -1.66 -25.22
CA ALA A 64 5.83 -1.52 -24.44
C ALA A 64 6.14 -0.90 -23.07
N PRO A 65 5.50 0.22 -22.66
CA PRO A 65 5.68 0.79 -21.32
C PRO A 65 5.27 -0.18 -20.21
N SER A 66 4.54 -1.24 -20.55
CA SER A 66 4.04 -2.29 -19.68
C SER A 66 4.91 -3.55 -19.63
N ALA A 67 6.05 -3.61 -20.32
CA ALA A 67 7.02 -4.69 -20.12
C ALA A 67 8.46 -4.26 -20.43
N SER A 68 9.37 -4.50 -19.48
CA SER A 68 10.79 -4.23 -19.65
C SER A 68 11.66 -5.33 -19.04
N VAL A 69 12.77 -5.59 -19.71
CA VAL A 69 13.86 -6.45 -19.22
C VAL A 69 15.08 -5.56 -19.09
N VAL A 70 15.74 -5.62 -17.94
CA VAL A 70 17.01 -4.92 -17.72
C VAL A 70 18.08 -5.97 -17.44
N CYS A 71 19.23 -5.78 -18.08
CA CYS A 71 20.37 -6.66 -17.97
C CYS A 71 21.57 -5.91 -17.37
N TYR A 72 22.43 -6.63 -16.68
CA TYR A 72 23.76 -6.16 -16.31
C TYR A 72 24.78 -7.14 -16.88
N GLY A 73 25.64 -6.66 -17.79
CA GLY A 73 26.45 -7.57 -18.61
C GLY A 73 25.55 -8.44 -19.49
N ASP A 74 25.69 -9.76 -19.38
CA ASP A 74 24.96 -10.76 -20.16
C ASP A 74 23.85 -11.49 -19.38
N THR A 75 23.42 -10.93 -18.23
CA THR A 75 22.40 -11.55 -17.37
C THR A 75 21.23 -10.63 -17.05
N VAL A 76 20.02 -11.21 -16.95
CA VAL A 76 18.79 -10.49 -16.60
C VAL A 76 18.78 -10.19 -15.11
N THR A 77 18.72 -8.91 -14.76
CA THR A 77 18.65 -8.43 -13.37
C THR A 77 17.28 -7.91 -13.00
N GLN A 78 16.50 -7.42 -13.97
CA GLN A 78 15.15 -6.92 -13.72
C GLN A 78 14.17 -7.41 -14.78
N LEU A 79 13.00 -7.85 -14.32
CA LEU A 79 11.87 -8.22 -15.17
C LEU A 79 10.63 -7.49 -14.68
N HIS A 80 10.09 -6.63 -15.55
CA HIS A 80 8.83 -5.93 -15.33
C HIS A 80 7.83 -6.37 -16.38
N VAL A 81 6.68 -6.83 -15.93
CA VAL A 81 5.52 -7.14 -16.76
C VAL A 81 4.28 -6.65 -16.03
N GLU A 82 3.60 -5.69 -16.63
CA GLU A 82 2.43 -5.03 -16.08
C GLU A 82 1.23 -5.21 -17.02
N GLY A 83 0.08 -5.51 -16.43
CA GLY A 83 -1.20 -5.53 -17.12
C GLY A 83 -1.80 -4.13 -17.24
N ALA A 84 -2.99 -4.06 -17.87
CA ALA A 84 -3.77 -2.84 -17.90
C ALA A 84 -4.17 -2.39 -16.49
N ALA A 85 -4.45 -1.09 -16.32
CA ALA A 85 -4.81 -0.51 -15.02
C ALA A 85 -6.04 -1.19 -14.38
N GLN A 86 -6.98 -1.66 -15.20
CA GLN A 86 -8.18 -2.37 -14.75
C GLN A 86 -7.91 -3.82 -14.29
N GLY A 87 -6.68 -4.33 -14.47
CA GLY A 87 -6.32 -5.73 -14.27
C GLY A 87 -6.72 -6.63 -15.44
N ALA A 88 -6.03 -7.74 -15.62
CA ALA A 88 -6.41 -8.81 -16.55
C ALA A 88 -7.33 -9.84 -15.87
N PRO A 89 -8.23 -10.51 -16.60
CA PRO A 89 -8.97 -11.65 -16.05
C PRO A 89 -8.02 -12.76 -15.59
N PRO A 90 -8.44 -13.67 -14.68
CA PRO A 90 -7.60 -14.78 -14.23
C PRO A 90 -7.06 -15.60 -15.41
N LEU A 91 -5.79 -15.99 -15.35
CA LEU A 91 -5.18 -16.89 -16.33
C LEU A 91 -5.92 -18.24 -16.40
N PRO A 92 -5.83 -18.98 -17.51
CA PRO A 92 -6.57 -20.23 -17.69
C PRO A 92 -6.31 -21.27 -16.58
N LEU A 93 -7.21 -22.23 -16.42
CA LEU A 93 -7.14 -23.26 -15.35
C LEU A 93 -5.85 -24.10 -15.35
N ASN A 94 -5.17 -24.21 -16.50
CA ASN A 94 -3.89 -24.94 -16.61
C ASN A 94 -2.67 -24.10 -16.18
N PHE A 95 -2.87 -22.82 -15.83
CA PHE A 95 -1.83 -21.96 -15.31
C PHE A 95 -1.35 -22.45 -13.94
N SER A 96 -0.04 -22.38 -13.70
CA SER A 96 0.56 -22.67 -12.41
C SER A 96 1.59 -21.61 -12.04
N LEU A 97 1.29 -20.85 -10.98
CA LEU A 97 2.23 -19.88 -10.43
C LEU A 97 3.53 -20.54 -9.96
N GLY A 98 3.45 -21.77 -9.43
CA GLY A 98 4.64 -22.54 -9.07
C GLY A 98 5.53 -22.90 -10.27
N ALA A 99 4.94 -23.21 -11.42
CA ALA A 99 5.69 -23.46 -12.66
C ALA A 99 6.32 -22.18 -13.22
N LEU A 100 5.61 -21.04 -13.13
CA LEU A 100 6.15 -19.74 -13.49
C LEU A 100 7.38 -19.38 -12.63
N VAL A 101 7.28 -19.49 -11.31
CA VAL A 101 8.41 -19.22 -10.40
C VAL A 101 9.57 -20.20 -10.62
N THR A 102 9.28 -21.47 -10.89
CA THR A 102 10.33 -22.46 -11.24
C THR A 102 11.03 -22.12 -12.56
N THR A 103 10.31 -21.50 -13.50
CA THR A 103 10.90 -21.02 -14.75
C THR A 103 11.77 -19.78 -14.48
N LEU A 104 11.26 -18.83 -13.69
CA LEU A 104 11.99 -17.61 -13.30
C LEU A 104 13.27 -17.93 -12.53
N SER A 105 13.33 -19.00 -11.73
CA SER A 105 14.54 -19.40 -11.01
C SER A 105 15.71 -19.82 -11.91
N ARG A 106 15.54 -19.80 -13.24
CA ARG A 106 16.62 -19.96 -14.23
C ARG A 106 17.28 -18.62 -14.63
N LEU A 107 16.83 -17.52 -14.03
CA LEU A 107 17.46 -16.20 -14.11
C LEU A 107 18.18 -15.95 -12.78
N PRO A 108 19.45 -16.38 -12.65
CA PRO A 108 20.14 -16.44 -11.35
C PRO A 108 20.39 -15.08 -10.71
N ASP A 109 20.54 -14.03 -11.53
CA ASP A 109 20.87 -12.67 -11.08
C ASP A 109 19.64 -11.75 -10.98
N LEU A 110 18.44 -12.32 -11.00
CA LEU A 110 17.21 -11.55 -10.94
C LEU A 110 17.04 -10.89 -9.56
N ARG A 111 17.08 -9.55 -9.55
CA ARG A 111 16.92 -8.70 -8.36
C ARG A 111 15.55 -8.06 -8.27
N VAL A 112 14.98 -7.67 -9.41
CA VAL A 112 13.68 -6.99 -9.46
C VAL A 112 12.69 -7.83 -10.27
N LEU A 113 11.57 -8.19 -9.64
CA LEU A 113 10.48 -8.91 -10.27
C LEU A 113 9.16 -8.15 -10.07
N THR A 114 8.64 -7.58 -11.16
CA THR A 114 7.31 -6.98 -11.20
C THR A 114 6.41 -7.77 -12.13
N LEU A 115 5.34 -8.35 -11.59
CA LEU A 115 4.31 -9.10 -12.30
C LEU A 115 2.93 -8.59 -11.85
N SER A 116 2.57 -7.36 -12.21
CA SER A 116 1.37 -6.67 -11.70
C SER A 116 0.21 -6.76 -12.70
N GLY A 117 -1.02 -7.01 -12.27
CA GLY A 117 -2.18 -6.88 -13.16
C GLY A 117 -2.33 -7.98 -14.22
N LEU A 118 -1.68 -9.14 -14.06
CA LEU A 118 -1.57 -10.17 -15.11
C LEU A 118 -2.59 -11.31 -15.00
N GLY A 119 -3.51 -11.23 -14.05
CA GLY A 119 -4.47 -12.30 -13.80
C GLY A 119 -3.82 -13.54 -13.16
N LEU A 120 -2.66 -13.39 -12.51
CA LEU A 120 -2.02 -14.49 -11.80
C LEU A 120 -2.94 -14.97 -10.67
N TRP A 121 -3.12 -16.27 -10.53
CA TRP A 121 -3.93 -16.85 -9.45
C TRP A 121 -3.24 -18.09 -8.88
N GLY A 122 -3.67 -18.50 -7.69
CA GLY A 122 -3.04 -19.56 -6.92
C GLY A 122 -2.34 -19.04 -5.66
N PRO A 123 -1.89 -19.96 -4.78
CA PRO A 123 -1.09 -19.58 -3.62
C PRO A 123 0.30 -19.10 -4.02
N LEU A 124 0.81 -18.10 -3.31
CA LEU A 124 2.19 -17.65 -3.48
C LEU A 124 3.14 -18.83 -3.21
N PRO A 125 3.99 -19.25 -4.17
CA PRO A 125 4.76 -20.47 -4.01
C PRO A 125 5.98 -20.22 -3.14
N GLY A 126 6.22 -21.08 -2.14
CA GLY A 126 7.43 -21.04 -1.30
C GLY A 126 8.74 -21.17 -2.10
N LYS A 127 8.67 -21.71 -3.33
CA LYS A 127 9.79 -21.80 -4.28
C LYS A 127 10.40 -20.44 -4.68
N LEU A 128 9.75 -19.31 -4.37
CA LEU A 128 10.34 -17.99 -4.52
C LEU A 128 11.68 -17.86 -3.78
N GLU A 129 11.90 -18.64 -2.72
CA GLU A 129 13.19 -18.73 -2.01
C GLU A 129 14.39 -19.09 -2.90
N ARG A 130 14.16 -19.70 -4.09
CA ARG A 130 15.23 -20.06 -5.04
C ARG A 130 15.81 -18.86 -5.77
N LEU A 131 15.09 -17.75 -5.77
CA LEU A 131 15.53 -16.48 -6.34
C LEU A 131 16.17 -15.64 -5.23
N ALA A 132 17.25 -16.16 -4.64
CA ALA A 132 17.85 -15.60 -3.43
C ALA A 132 18.38 -14.16 -3.59
N GLY A 133 18.63 -13.72 -4.83
CA GLY A 133 19.04 -12.36 -5.16
C GLY A 133 17.91 -11.33 -5.25
N LEU A 134 16.64 -11.71 -5.02
CA LEU A 134 15.52 -10.77 -5.10
C LEU A 134 15.60 -9.68 -4.03
N GLU A 135 15.59 -8.44 -4.50
CA GLU A 135 15.54 -7.21 -3.71
C GLU A 135 14.14 -6.58 -3.78
N ILE A 136 13.45 -6.68 -4.91
CA ILE A 136 12.12 -6.10 -5.13
C ILE A 136 11.19 -7.14 -5.72
N VAL A 137 10.06 -7.38 -5.05
CA VAL A 137 8.97 -8.22 -5.55
C VAL A 137 7.67 -7.43 -5.53
N ASN A 138 7.07 -7.23 -6.70
CA ASN A 138 5.74 -6.65 -6.86
C ASN A 138 4.85 -7.60 -7.65
N MET A 139 3.82 -8.15 -7.00
CA MET A 139 2.80 -9.00 -7.64
C MET A 139 1.39 -8.45 -7.39
N SER A 140 1.26 -7.13 -7.30
CA SER A 140 0.01 -6.44 -7.05
C SER A 140 -1.05 -6.65 -8.14
N ARG A 141 -2.33 -6.38 -7.81
CA ARG A 141 -3.46 -6.40 -8.76
C ARG A 141 -3.62 -7.76 -9.46
N ASN A 142 -3.48 -8.84 -8.72
CA ASN A 142 -3.66 -10.21 -9.22
C ASN A 142 -4.79 -10.91 -8.43
N TYR A 143 -4.85 -12.22 -8.52
CA TYR A 143 -5.82 -13.08 -7.83
C TYR A 143 -5.08 -14.08 -6.92
N LEU A 144 -3.96 -13.67 -6.32
CA LEU A 144 -3.19 -14.51 -5.40
C LEU A 144 -3.98 -14.74 -4.11
N TYR A 145 -3.96 -15.95 -3.56
CA TYR A 145 -4.71 -16.30 -2.34
C TYR A 145 -3.89 -17.18 -1.38
N GLY A 146 -4.48 -17.50 -0.23
CA GLY A 146 -3.79 -18.28 0.81
C GLY A 146 -2.76 -17.44 1.58
N PRO A 147 -1.99 -18.07 2.48
CA PRO A 147 -1.03 -17.35 3.34
C PRO A 147 0.26 -17.01 2.61
N ILE A 148 0.96 -15.99 3.12
CA ILE A 148 2.34 -15.70 2.71
C ILE A 148 3.24 -16.86 3.21
N PRO A 149 3.89 -17.62 2.31
CA PRO A 149 4.59 -18.83 2.68
C PRO A 149 5.91 -18.51 3.38
N ARG A 150 6.28 -19.35 4.35
CA ARG A 150 7.52 -19.21 5.12
C ARG A 150 8.80 -19.19 4.27
N GLY A 151 8.79 -19.76 3.07
CA GLY A 151 9.94 -19.74 2.16
C GLY A 151 10.45 -18.31 1.84
N LEU A 152 9.56 -17.30 1.85
CA LEU A 152 9.96 -15.91 1.63
C LEU A 152 10.94 -15.38 2.69
N SER A 153 10.94 -15.95 3.90
CA SER A 153 11.90 -15.60 4.96
C SER A 153 13.37 -15.84 4.60
N ARG A 154 13.64 -16.58 3.51
CA ARG A 154 15.01 -16.82 3.03
C ARG A 154 15.53 -15.73 2.10
N LEU A 155 14.67 -14.82 1.64
CA LEU A 155 15.06 -13.71 0.77
C LEU A 155 15.66 -12.58 1.61
N GLN A 156 16.81 -12.81 2.23
CA GLN A 156 17.41 -11.88 3.19
C GLN A 156 17.78 -10.51 2.58
N GLY A 157 17.99 -10.45 1.27
CA GLY A 157 18.21 -9.22 0.51
C GLY A 157 16.93 -8.49 0.09
N LEU A 158 15.74 -8.99 0.43
CA LEU A 158 14.48 -8.39 0.02
C LEU A 158 14.26 -7.05 0.73
N GLN A 159 14.16 -5.99 -0.07
CA GLN A 159 13.96 -4.61 0.36
C GLN A 159 12.51 -4.16 0.18
N THR A 160 11.84 -4.63 -0.86
CA THR A 160 10.46 -4.24 -1.18
C THR A 160 9.60 -5.46 -1.49
N LEU A 161 8.50 -5.60 -0.75
CA LEU A 161 7.47 -6.60 -1.00
C LEU A 161 6.11 -5.91 -1.14
N ILE A 162 5.54 -5.95 -2.35
CA ILE A 162 4.24 -5.37 -2.69
C ILE A 162 3.33 -6.48 -3.21
N LEU A 163 2.27 -6.78 -2.46
CA LEU A 163 1.25 -7.79 -2.78
C LEU A 163 -0.16 -7.20 -2.77
N ASP A 164 -0.27 -5.88 -2.97
CA ASP A 164 -1.53 -5.13 -2.94
C ASP A 164 -2.58 -5.68 -3.89
N ASP A 165 -3.86 -5.49 -3.56
CA ASP A 165 -5.00 -5.81 -4.43
C ASP A 165 -4.98 -7.28 -4.89
N ASN A 166 -4.96 -8.19 -3.91
CA ASN A 166 -5.03 -9.63 -4.10
C ASN A 166 -6.09 -10.24 -3.14
N MET A 167 -6.09 -11.54 -2.96
CA MET A 167 -6.96 -12.28 -2.03
C MET A 167 -6.14 -13.04 -0.99
N ILE A 168 -4.95 -12.53 -0.65
CA ILE A 168 -4.04 -13.16 0.32
C ILE A 168 -4.72 -13.17 1.69
N GLY A 169 -4.75 -14.34 2.32
CA GLY A 169 -5.40 -14.56 3.61
C GLY A 169 -4.42 -15.03 4.68
N GLY A 170 -4.95 -15.48 5.80
CA GLY A 170 -4.14 -15.85 6.97
C GLY A 170 -3.62 -14.62 7.71
N GLU A 171 -2.59 -14.80 8.53
CA GLU A 171 -2.02 -13.74 9.36
C GLU A 171 -0.84 -13.04 8.69
N VAL A 172 -0.53 -11.80 9.13
CA VAL A 172 0.75 -11.16 8.82
C VAL A 172 1.86 -11.98 9.47
N PRO A 173 2.80 -12.59 8.72
CA PRO A 173 3.72 -13.53 9.33
C PRO A 173 4.75 -12.84 10.21
N GLY A 174 4.91 -13.33 11.45
CA GLY A 174 5.87 -12.75 12.40
C GLY A 174 7.34 -12.77 11.92
N TRP A 175 7.70 -13.70 11.03
CA TRP A 175 9.06 -13.74 10.47
C TRP A 175 9.39 -12.54 9.58
N VAL A 176 8.40 -11.78 9.08
CA VAL A 176 8.65 -10.58 8.29
C VAL A 176 9.47 -9.55 9.08
N GLY A 177 9.22 -9.43 10.39
CA GLY A 177 9.94 -8.49 11.26
C GLY A 177 11.31 -8.97 11.75
N THR A 178 11.67 -10.25 11.56
CA THR A 178 12.91 -10.83 12.11
C THR A 178 13.82 -11.47 11.08
N ALA A 179 13.28 -12.02 10.00
CA ALA A 179 14.05 -12.77 8.99
C ALA A 179 14.42 -11.94 7.76
N LEU A 180 13.83 -10.75 7.58
CA LEU A 180 14.06 -9.86 6.45
C LEU A 180 14.71 -8.55 6.92
N PRO A 181 16.03 -8.54 7.21
CA PRO A 181 16.71 -7.39 7.79
C PRO A 181 16.76 -6.17 6.85
N ALA A 182 16.73 -6.40 5.53
CA ALA A 182 16.78 -5.35 4.52
C ALA A 182 15.40 -4.77 4.15
N LEU A 183 14.30 -5.32 4.67
CA LEU A 183 12.95 -4.95 4.23
C LEU A 183 12.62 -3.52 4.64
N ALA A 184 12.52 -2.64 3.64
CA ALA A 184 12.19 -1.23 3.77
C ALA A 184 10.71 -0.94 3.46
N VAL A 185 10.12 -1.68 2.52
CA VAL A 185 8.73 -1.48 2.10
C VAL A 185 7.96 -2.80 2.18
N LEU A 186 6.91 -2.80 3.01
CA LEU A 186 5.92 -3.87 3.04
C LEU A 186 4.55 -3.28 2.73
N SER A 187 3.97 -3.69 1.60
CA SER A 187 2.62 -3.32 1.20
C SER A 187 1.79 -4.57 0.94
N LEU A 188 0.75 -4.74 1.75
CA LEU A 188 -0.24 -5.83 1.69
C LEU A 188 -1.67 -5.26 1.63
N ARG A 189 -1.82 -4.07 1.04
CA ARG A 189 -3.10 -3.34 0.96
C ARG A 189 -4.17 -4.18 0.26
N ASN A 190 -5.42 -4.07 0.68
CA ASN A 190 -6.58 -4.63 -0.02
C ASN A 190 -6.42 -6.14 -0.27
N ASN A 191 -6.36 -6.88 0.83
CA ASN A 191 -6.27 -8.33 0.89
C ASN A 191 -7.26 -8.86 1.94
N SER A 192 -7.22 -10.17 2.22
CA SER A 192 -8.08 -10.84 3.19
C SER A 192 -7.31 -11.24 4.45
N LEU A 193 -6.24 -10.52 4.83
CA LEU A 193 -5.43 -10.83 6.01
C LEU A 193 -6.26 -10.62 7.29
N ALA A 194 -6.07 -11.50 8.26
CA ALA A 194 -6.79 -11.49 9.53
C ALA A 194 -5.84 -11.71 10.71
N GLY A 195 -6.36 -11.64 11.93
CA GLY A 195 -5.58 -11.79 13.16
C GLY A 195 -4.85 -10.50 13.55
N ALA A 196 -3.90 -10.63 14.47
CA ALA A 196 -3.13 -9.52 15.00
C ALA A 196 -1.91 -9.19 14.13
N VAL A 197 -1.48 -7.93 14.16
CA VAL A 197 -0.17 -7.56 13.62
C VAL A 197 0.91 -8.06 14.59
N PRO A 198 1.88 -8.88 14.14
CA PRO A 198 2.81 -9.55 15.04
C PRO A 198 3.78 -8.56 15.71
N GLU A 199 4.07 -8.79 17.00
CA GLU A 199 5.01 -7.99 17.81
C GLU A 199 6.41 -7.86 17.21
N SER A 200 6.85 -8.89 16.48
CA SER A 200 8.13 -8.87 15.77
C SER A 200 8.22 -7.78 14.71
N LEU A 201 7.10 -7.32 14.15
CA LEU A 201 7.11 -6.27 13.14
C LEU A 201 7.57 -4.93 13.71
N GLY A 202 7.38 -4.68 15.01
CA GLY A 202 7.92 -3.52 15.72
C GLY A 202 9.45 -3.52 15.87
N ARG A 203 10.13 -4.58 15.42
CA ARG A 203 11.60 -4.76 15.48
C ARG A 203 12.27 -4.82 14.11
N ALA A 204 11.54 -4.56 13.02
CA ALA A 204 12.09 -4.58 11.67
C ALA A 204 13.05 -3.39 11.47
N PRO A 205 14.38 -3.61 11.37
CA PRO A 205 15.36 -2.53 11.53
C PRO A 205 15.34 -1.52 10.37
N SER A 206 15.00 -1.98 9.17
CA SER A 206 15.06 -1.19 7.94
C SER A 206 13.71 -0.65 7.49
N LEU A 207 12.62 -0.99 8.18
CA LEU A 207 11.26 -0.71 7.69
C LEU A 207 10.99 0.80 7.65
N ARG A 208 10.65 1.30 6.46
CA ARG A 208 10.32 2.70 6.16
C ARG A 208 8.85 2.90 5.86
N SER A 209 8.23 1.94 5.17
CA SER A 209 6.82 1.99 4.79
C SER A 209 6.12 0.68 5.13
N LEU A 210 5.10 0.78 5.97
CA LEU A 210 4.21 -0.32 6.34
C LEU A 210 2.77 0.01 5.94
N VAL A 211 2.27 -0.70 4.94
CA VAL A 211 0.92 -0.53 4.41
C VAL A 211 0.15 -1.84 4.55
N LEU A 212 -0.83 -1.86 5.45
CA LEU A 212 -1.72 -2.99 5.74
C LEU A 212 -3.21 -2.61 5.59
N ALA A 213 -3.49 -1.47 4.97
CA ALA A 213 -4.84 -0.96 4.79
C ALA A 213 -5.79 -1.94 4.07
N SER A 214 -7.08 -1.83 4.37
CA SER A 214 -8.16 -2.61 3.75
C SER A 214 -7.93 -4.11 3.89
N ASN A 215 -7.79 -4.57 5.13
CA ASN A 215 -7.73 -5.99 5.49
C ASN A 215 -8.74 -6.26 6.63
N ASN A 216 -8.71 -7.46 7.19
CA ASN A 216 -9.51 -7.85 8.35
C ASN A 216 -8.64 -7.99 9.63
N LEU A 217 -7.60 -7.18 9.76
CA LEU A 217 -6.69 -7.21 10.90
C LEU A 217 -7.38 -6.69 12.17
N SER A 218 -7.00 -7.21 13.33
CA SER A 218 -7.62 -6.87 14.61
C SER A 218 -6.62 -6.82 15.75
N GLY A 219 -7.06 -6.34 16.91
CA GLY A 219 -6.19 -6.14 18.07
C GLY A 219 -5.35 -4.87 17.98
N ASN A 220 -4.44 -4.71 18.94
CA ASN A 220 -3.55 -3.55 18.99
C ASN A 220 -2.42 -3.69 17.98
N LEU A 221 -1.91 -2.54 17.52
CA LEU A 221 -0.63 -2.50 16.84
C LEU A 221 0.51 -2.70 17.85
N PRO A 222 1.61 -3.35 17.44
CA PRO A 222 2.76 -3.56 18.30
C PRO A 222 3.49 -2.25 18.61
N ASP A 223 4.40 -2.26 19.58
CA ASP A 223 5.25 -1.09 19.86
C ASP A 223 6.22 -0.84 18.70
N MET A 224 5.97 0.21 17.93
CA MET A 224 6.73 0.56 16.73
C MET A 224 7.75 1.68 16.98
N ARG A 225 7.98 2.08 18.24
CA ARG A 225 9.03 3.06 18.58
C ARG A 225 10.43 2.57 18.21
N GLY A 226 10.63 1.25 18.13
CA GLY A 226 11.87 0.63 17.68
C GLY A 226 12.14 0.75 16.18
N LEU A 227 11.13 1.13 15.38
CA LEU A 227 11.27 1.30 13.94
C LEU A 227 11.88 2.68 13.61
N ALA A 228 13.19 2.78 13.80
CA ALA A 228 13.95 4.04 13.72
C ALA A 228 13.93 4.72 12.33
N SER A 229 13.43 4.03 11.31
CA SER A 229 13.36 4.50 9.91
C SER A 229 11.92 4.60 9.40
N LEU A 230 10.90 4.29 10.22
CA LEU A 230 9.50 4.30 9.78
C LEU A 230 9.05 5.73 9.45
N GLN A 231 8.57 5.91 8.23
CA GLN A 231 8.06 7.17 7.69
C GLN A 231 6.58 7.06 7.35
N VAL A 232 6.13 5.91 6.85
CA VAL A 232 4.74 5.69 6.43
C VAL A 232 4.14 4.52 7.19
N LEU A 233 3.03 4.79 7.87
CA LEU A 233 2.13 3.79 8.43
C LEU A 233 0.74 4.00 7.87
N ASP A 234 0.24 3.02 7.12
CA ASP A 234 -1.16 3.00 6.67
C ASP A 234 -1.81 1.67 7.04
N VAL A 235 -2.75 1.73 7.98
CA VAL A 235 -3.52 0.58 8.46
C VAL A 235 -5.03 0.84 8.34
N GLY A 236 -5.42 1.82 7.52
CA GLY A 236 -6.80 2.24 7.41
C GLY A 236 -7.74 1.12 6.94
N GLY A 237 -9.00 1.12 7.38
CA GLY A 237 -9.99 0.12 6.95
C GLY A 237 -9.70 -1.29 7.48
N ASN A 238 -9.50 -1.41 8.79
CA ASN A 238 -9.30 -2.68 9.50
C ASN A 238 -10.21 -2.72 10.76
N SER A 239 -9.97 -3.69 11.65
CA SER A 239 -10.57 -3.79 12.99
C SER A 239 -9.54 -3.53 14.11
N LEU A 240 -8.54 -2.68 13.88
CA LEU A 240 -7.44 -2.42 14.82
C LEU A 240 -7.83 -1.46 15.95
N GLY A 241 -7.14 -1.59 17.09
CA GLY A 241 -7.37 -0.84 18.32
C GLY A 241 -7.43 -1.77 19.54
N PRO A 242 -7.69 -1.23 20.74
CA PRO A 242 -8.14 0.14 21.02
C PRO A 242 -7.06 1.22 21.08
N ALA A 243 -5.78 0.90 21.33
CA ALA A 243 -4.79 1.93 21.66
C ALA A 243 -4.22 2.64 20.42
N PHE A 244 -4.01 3.96 20.51
CA PHE A 244 -3.21 4.69 19.52
C PHE A 244 -1.80 4.05 19.42
N PRO A 245 -1.26 3.84 18.21
CA PRO A 245 0.03 3.18 18.04
C PRO A 245 1.17 3.98 18.65
N ARG A 246 2.12 3.29 19.28
CA ARG A 246 3.36 3.91 19.77
C ARG A 246 4.35 4.04 18.63
N LEU A 247 4.71 5.27 18.25
CA LEU A 247 5.46 5.55 17.03
C LEU A 247 6.76 6.29 17.29
N GLY A 248 7.73 6.11 16.39
CA GLY A 248 8.94 6.90 16.36
C GLY A 248 8.70 8.29 15.76
N ARG A 249 9.60 9.25 16.05
CA ARG A 249 9.46 10.66 15.62
C ARG A 249 9.67 10.92 14.12
N LYS A 250 10.10 9.91 13.36
CA LYS A 250 10.39 10.04 11.92
C LYS A 250 9.16 9.83 11.02
N VAL A 251 8.01 9.52 11.60
CA VAL A 251 6.78 9.33 10.84
C VAL A 251 6.37 10.61 10.12
N ALA A 252 6.14 10.49 8.82
CA ALA A 252 5.65 11.55 7.94
C ALA A 252 4.17 11.34 7.58
N SER A 253 3.72 10.09 7.48
CA SER A 253 2.33 9.76 7.17
C SER A 253 1.80 8.67 8.11
N VAL A 254 0.71 8.98 8.79
CA VAL A 254 0.01 8.07 9.70
C VAL A 254 -1.48 8.03 9.34
N VAL A 255 -1.92 6.91 8.77
CA VAL A 255 -3.31 6.66 8.36
C VAL A 255 -3.88 5.52 9.19
N LEU A 256 -4.76 5.87 10.11
CA LEU A 256 -5.46 4.98 11.03
C LEU A 256 -6.97 4.91 10.74
N SER A 257 -7.41 5.54 9.65
CA SER A 257 -8.84 5.77 9.38
C SER A 257 -9.66 4.48 9.36
N ARG A 258 -10.96 4.54 9.68
CA ARG A 258 -11.87 3.38 9.57
C ARG A 258 -11.38 2.16 10.38
N ASN A 259 -11.16 2.35 11.67
CA ASN A 259 -10.72 1.32 12.61
C ASN A 259 -11.55 1.36 13.91
N LYS A 260 -11.05 0.73 14.98
CA LYS A 260 -11.68 0.66 16.30
C LYS A 260 -10.80 1.30 17.39
N PHE A 261 -9.94 2.25 17.03
CA PHE A 261 -9.11 2.98 18.01
C PHE A 261 -9.99 3.83 18.93
N THR A 262 -9.67 3.86 20.22
CA THR A 262 -10.39 4.57 21.29
C THR A 262 -9.43 5.38 22.16
N GLY A 263 -9.95 6.00 23.23
CA GLY A 263 -9.17 6.87 24.10
C GLY A 263 -8.90 8.23 23.45
N GLY A 264 -8.09 9.05 24.12
CA GLY A 264 -7.63 10.33 23.58
C GLY A 264 -6.36 10.20 22.75
N LEU A 265 -6.13 11.17 21.87
CA LEU A 265 -4.86 11.29 21.15
C LEU A 265 -3.73 11.63 22.13
N PRO A 266 -2.55 11.00 22.03
CA PRO A 266 -1.41 11.27 22.90
C PRO A 266 -0.74 12.60 22.51
N ALA A 267 -1.29 13.71 22.99
CA ALA A 267 -0.87 15.07 22.62
C ALA A 267 0.64 15.30 22.78
N ALA A 268 1.23 14.82 23.88
CA ALA A 268 2.67 14.96 24.13
C ALA A 268 3.53 14.22 23.09
N GLU A 269 3.13 13.02 22.67
CA GLU A 269 3.85 12.23 21.66
C GLU A 269 3.72 12.87 20.28
N LEU A 270 2.49 13.20 19.86
CA LEU A 270 2.22 13.81 18.56
C LEU A 270 2.87 15.18 18.39
N SER A 271 3.00 15.97 19.47
CA SER A 271 3.72 17.25 19.42
C SER A 271 5.19 17.12 19.05
N SER A 272 5.78 15.92 19.18
CA SER A 272 7.16 15.64 18.83
C SER A 272 7.36 15.19 17.37
N PHE A 273 6.29 15.03 16.59
CA PHE A 273 6.34 14.55 15.21
C PHE A 273 6.48 15.72 14.22
N TYR A 274 7.64 16.37 14.24
CA TYR A 274 7.94 17.54 13.39
C TYR A 274 7.97 17.24 11.88
N LEU A 275 8.14 15.96 11.49
CA LEU A 275 8.08 15.50 10.11
C LEU A 275 6.69 15.08 9.66
N LEU A 276 5.68 15.10 10.54
CA LEU A 276 4.34 14.63 10.22
C LEU A 276 3.69 15.56 9.19
N GLU A 277 3.43 15.04 8.00
CA GLU A 277 2.78 15.71 6.88
C GLU A 277 1.32 15.30 6.75
N HIS A 278 1.02 14.04 7.06
CA HIS A 278 -0.31 13.44 6.87
C HIS A 278 -0.75 12.67 8.10
N LEU A 279 -1.84 13.12 8.74
CA LEU A 279 -2.48 12.44 9.86
C LEU A 279 -3.96 12.23 9.57
N ASP A 280 -4.35 10.97 9.39
CA ASP A 280 -5.75 10.59 9.24
C ASP A 280 -6.14 9.61 10.35
N VAL A 281 -6.94 10.08 11.31
CA VAL A 281 -7.51 9.27 12.39
C VAL A 281 -9.03 9.18 12.28
N SER A 282 -9.59 9.53 11.12
CA SER A 282 -11.03 9.60 10.89
C SER A 282 -11.74 8.26 11.05
N LEU A 283 -13.05 8.29 11.30
CA LEU A 283 -13.93 7.12 11.33
C LEU A 283 -13.42 6.06 12.33
N ASN A 284 -13.12 6.51 13.55
CA ASN A 284 -12.68 5.68 14.67
C ASN A 284 -13.63 5.89 15.85
N ARG A 285 -13.19 5.53 17.06
CA ARG A 285 -13.93 5.70 18.31
C ARG A 285 -13.12 6.54 19.31
N PHE A 286 -12.28 7.45 18.83
CA PHE A 286 -11.51 8.33 19.70
C PHE A 286 -12.43 9.26 20.50
N VAL A 287 -12.03 9.56 21.72
CA VAL A 287 -12.77 10.38 22.71
C VAL A 287 -11.83 11.36 23.39
N GLY A 288 -12.37 12.29 24.18
CA GLY A 288 -11.58 13.26 24.94
C GLY A 288 -11.18 14.48 24.11
N PRO A 289 -10.42 15.41 24.70
CA PRO A 289 -10.14 16.70 24.07
C PRO A 289 -9.25 16.56 22.84
N PHE A 290 -9.63 17.20 21.73
CA PHE A 290 -8.74 17.36 20.58
C PHE A 290 -7.58 18.30 20.95
N PRO A 291 -6.30 17.91 20.72
CA PRO A 291 -5.14 18.75 21.00
C PRO A 291 -4.91 19.80 19.89
N PRO A 292 -5.19 21.10 20.12
CA PRO A 292 -5.13 22.11 19.05
C PRO A 292 -3.70 22.37 18.55
N ALA A 293 -2.68 22.02 19.33
CA ALA A 293 -1.28 22.10 18.93
C ALA A 293 -0.93 21.27 17.69
N LEU A 294 -1.76 20.28 17.31
CA LEU A 294 -1.59 19.57 16.04
C LEU A 294 -1.75 20.50 14.84
N LEU A 295 -2.62 21.51 14.94
CA LEU A 295 -2.83 22.47 13.86
C LEU A 295 -1.60 23.33 13.59
N SER A 296 -0.68 23.46 14.55
CA SER A 296 0.54 24.25 14.43
C SER A 296 1.78 23.41 14.10
N LEU A 297 1.64 22.12 13.82
CA LEU A 297 2.78 21.28 13.42
C LEU A 297 3.40 21.82 12.11
N PRO A 298 4.73 21.94 12.02
CA PRO A 298 5.38 22.71 10.96
C PRO A 298 5.23 22.06 9.58
N SER A 299 5.26 20.73 9.51
CA SER A 299 5.20 19.99 8.25
C SER A 299 3.79 19.51 7.89
N LEU A 300 2.80 19.71 8.77
CA LEU A 300 1.48 19.11 8.61
C LEU A 300 0.73 19.75 7.42
N GLN A 301 0.27 18.91 6.51
CA GLN A 301 -0.44 19.29 5.29
C GLN A 301 -1.87 18.76 5.30
N TYR A 302 -2.07 17.54 5.79
CA TYR A 302 -3.36 16.88 5.85
C TYR A 302 -3.64 16.44 7.29
N LEU A 303 -4.78 16.89 7.82
CA LEU A 303 -5.31 16.44 9.09
C LEU A 303 -6.77 16.06 8.92
N SER A 304 -7.13 14.81 9.26
CA SER A 304 -8.53 14.41 9.42
C SER A 304 -8.74 13.70 10.75
N ILE A 305 -9.67 14.25 11.55
CA ILE A 305 -10.18 13.62 12.78
C ILE A 305 -11.66 13.24 12.63
N ALA A 306 -12.19 13.30 11.41
CA ALA A 306 -13.62 13.26 11.15
C ALA A 306 -14.31 12.00 11.68
N GLY A 307 -15.57 12.08 12.08
CA GLY A 307 -16.35 10.90 12.47
C GLY A 307 -15.78 10.19 13.70
N ASN A 308 -15.45 10.96 14.73
CA ASN A 308 -15.01 10.49 16.04
C ASN A 308 -15.91 11.11 17.13
N ARG A 309 -15.47 11.07 18.39
CA ARG A 309 -16.16 11.70 19.53
C ARG A 309 -15.22 12.64 20.27
N PHE A 310 -14.37 13.36 19.55
CA PHE A 310 -13.48 14.35 20.14
C PHE A 310 -14.29 15.50 20.74
N THR A 311 -13.91 15.89 21.95
CA THR A 311 -14.47 17.02 22.69
C THR A 311 -13.45 18.15 22.78
N GLY A 312 -13.74 19.17 23.58
CA GLY A 312 -12.85 20.31 23.79
C GLY A 312 -13.29 21.55 23.03
N ALA A 313 -12.86 22.71 23.52
CA ALA A 313 -13.17 23.99 22.91
C ALA A 313 -12.02 24.42 21.99
N LEU A 314 -12.36 24.77 20.76
CA LEU A 314 -11.49 25.50 19.85
C LEU A 314 -11.66 27.01 20.07
N SER A 315 -10.63 27.77 19.71
CA SER A 315 -10.61 29.22 19.86
C SER A 315 -9.93 29.86 18.65
N ASP A 316 -10.36 31.08 18.35
CA ASP A 316 -9.83 31.94 17.28
C ASP A 316 -8.31 32.14 17.36
N LYS A 317 -7.76 32.07 18.57
CA LYS A 317 -6.35 32.37 18.86
C LYS A 317 -5.41 31.19 18.61
N VAL A 318 -5.91 30.00 18.29
CA VAL A 318 -5.06 28.83 18.01
C VAL A 318 -4.26 29.09 16.72
N PRO A 319 -2.92 29.03 16.75
CA PRO A 319 -2.11 29.20 15.55
C PRO A 319 -2.21 27.97 14.63
N CYS A 320 -2.06 28.20 13.32
CA CYS A 320 -2.05 27.15 12.31
C CYS A 320 -0.75 27.16 11.51
N GLY A 321 -0.18 26.00 11.23
CA GLY A 321 1.00 25.83 10.38
C GLY A 321 0.74 26.24 8.92
N ASP A 322 1.76 26.75 8.23
CA ASP A 322 1.67 27.31 6.87
C ASP A 322 1.50 26.28 5.77
N ASN A 323 1.84 25.03 6.08
CA ASN A 323 1.75 23.92 5.14
C ASN A 323 0.38 23.25 5.09
N LEU A 324 -0.56 23.61 5.97
CA LEU A 324 -1.90 23.00 5.98
C LEU A 324 -2.62 23.21 4.64
N ARG A 325 -3.12 22.11 4.07
CA ARG A 325 -3.87 22.05 2.82
C ARG A 325 -5.27 21.48 3.02
N LEU A 326 -5.41 20.51 3.94
CA LEU A 326 -6.71 19.95 4.30
C LEU A 326 -6.82 19.77 5.81
N VAL A 327 -7.90 20.28 6.39
CA VAL A 327 -8.26 20.08 7.79
C VAL A 327 -9.71 19.65 7.87
N ASP A 328 -9.95 18.41 8.28
CA ASP A 328 -11.28 17.86 8.47
C ASP A 328 -11.54 17.53 9.94
N LEU A 329 -12.38 18.36 10.55
CA LEU A 329 -12.83 18.27 11.94
C LEU A 329 -14.27 17.75 12.04
N SER A 330 -14.89 17.39 10.93
CA SER A 330 -16.33 17.13 10.85
C SER A 330 -16.80 15.96 11.73
N SER A 331 -18.08 15.93 12.07
CA SER A 331 -18.74 14.82 12.78
C SER A 331 -18.02 14.44 14.08
N ASN A 332 -17.96 15.40 15.01
CA ASN A 332 -17.33 15.28 16.33
C ASN A 332 -18.18 16.02 17.39
N LEU A 333 -17.62 16.25 18.58
CA LEU A 333 -18.28 16.94 19.69
C LEU A 333 -17.51 18.21 20.10
N LEU A 334 -16.85 18.86 19.14
CA LEU A 334 -16.05 20.06 19.39
C LEU A 334 -16.95 21.27 19.66
N MET A 335 -16.48 22.16 20.52
CA MET A 335 -17.19 23.39 20.92
C MET A 335 -16.33 24.63 20.65
N GLY A 336 -16.90 25.82 20.87
CA GLY A 336 -16.21 27.09 20.68
C GLY A 336 -16.11 27.45 19.21
N SER A 337 -15.04 28.09 18.79
CA SER A 337 -14.96 28.71 17.47
C SER A 337 -13.83 28.14 16.61
N VAL A 338 -14.07 28.02 15.30
CA VAL A 338 -13.03 27.61 14.34
C VAL A 338 -11.88 28.62 14.37
N PRO A 339 -10.61 28.19 14.51
CA PRO A 339 -9.45 29.08 14.52
C PRO A 339 -9.43 30.06 13.34
N ALA A 340 -9.02 31.32 13.58
CA ALA A 340 -9.11 32.37 12.56
C ALA A 340 -8.31 32.03 11.29
N CYS A 341 -7.18 31.33 11.44
CA CYS A 341 -6.34 30.86 10.33
C CYS A 341 -6.99 29.80 9.42
N LEU A 342 -8.06 29.13 9.88
CA LEU A 342 -8.81 28.12 9.11
C LEU A 342 -10.11 28.68 8.52
N ARG A 343 -10.44 29.95 8.77
CA ARG A 343 -11.66 30.57 8.23
C ARG A 343 -11.49 30.91 6.75
N PRO A 344 -12.60 31.01 6.00
CA PRO A 344 -12.58 31.56 4.64
C PRO A 344 -11.85 32.93 4.63
N GLY A 345 -10.78 33.04 3.85
CA GLY A 345 -9.92 34.24 3.78
C GLY A 345 -8.65 34.21 4.63
N GLY A 346 -8.47 33.22 5.52
CA GLY A 346 -7.25 33.05 6.32
C GLY A 346 -6.09 32.44 5.51
N LYS A 347 -6.30 31.24 4.97
CA LYS A 347 -5.37 30.55 4.06
C LYS A 347 -6.15 30.08 2.81
N PRO A 348 -6.06 30.77 1.66
CA PRO A 348 -6.93 30.52 0.50
C PRO A 348 -6.73 29.12 -0.14
N ALA A 349 -5.62 28.44 0.17
CA ALA A 349 -5.32 27.10 -0.34
C ALA A 349 -5.69 25.96 0.64
N THR A 350 -6.26 26.27 1.81
CA THR A 350 -6.61 25.25 2.82
C THR A 350 -8.09 24.91 2.74
N VAL A 351 -8.42 23.65 2.44
CA VAL A 351 -9.77 23.09 2.52
C VAL A 351 -10.09 22.75 3.97
N VAL A 352 -11.18 23.30 4.49
CA VAL A 352 -11.58 23.11 5.90
C VAL A 352 -13.00 22.58 5.98
N LEU A 353 -13.15 21.40 6.58
CA LEU A 353 -14.42 20.75 6.87
C LEU A 353 -14.65 20.71 8.38
N SER A 354 -15.79 21.20 8.84
CA SER A 354 -16.05 21.32 10.29
C SER A 354 -17.53 21.14 10.66
N SER A 355 -18.35 20.57 9.77
CA SER A 355 -19.77 20.30 10.00
C SER A 355 -19.98 19.29 11.14
N GLU A 356 -21.21 19.18 11.63
CA GLU A 356 -21.61 18.17 12.62
C GLU A 356 -20.76 18.22 13.91
N ASN A 357 -20.49 19.43 14.40
CA ASN A 357 -19.93 19.72 15.72
C ASN A 357 -20.89 20.65 16.48
N CYS A 358 -20.43 21.31 17.54
CA CYS A 358 -21.13 22.40 18.22
C CYS A 358 -20.31 23.69 18.19
N LEU A 359 -19.76 24.02 17.03
CA LEU A 359 -18.93 25.22 16.84
C LEU A 359 -19.81 26.46 16.62
N ASP A 360 -19.31 27.62 17.02
CA ASP A 360 -19.94 28.93 16.83
C ASP A 360 -19.89 29.33 15.35
N ARG A 361 -20.76 28.70 14.55
CA ARG A 361 -20.88 28.91 13.10
C ARG A 361 -22.36 29.00 12.73
N GLY A 362 -22.75 30.14 12.16
CA GLY A 362 -24.15 30.44 11.83
C GLY A 362 -24.66 29.83 10.52
N ASP A 363 -24.05 28.76 10.01
CA ASP A 363 -24.38 28.15 8.72
C ASP A 363 -25.34 26.95 8.80
N GLY A 364 -25.86 26.66 10.00
CA GLY A 364 -26.81 25.56 10.23
C GLY A 364 -26.19 24.16 10.17
N SER A 365 -24.88 24.03 9.92
CA SER A 365 -24.19 22.74 9.86
C SER A 365 -23.85 22.14 11.22
N GLN A 366 -24.17 22.85 12.31
CA GLN A 366 -23.76 22.54 13.68
C GLN A 366 -24.95 22.10 14.53
N HIS A 367 -24.66 21.21 15.49
CA HIS A 367 -25.59 20.87 16.55
C HIS A 367 -25.67 21.97 17.61
N PRO A 368 -26.79 22.09 18.33
CA PRO A 368 -26.89 22.98 19.48
C PRO A 368 -25.89 22.61 20.57
N SER A 369 -25.26 23.59 21.23
CA SER A 369 -24.29 23.36 22.32
C SER A 369 -24.70 22.30 23.36
N PRO A 370 -25.97 22.26 23.85
CA PRO A 370 -26.41 21.22 24.78
C PRO A 370 -26.25 19.78 24.27
N PHE A 371 -26.33 19.57 22.94
CA PHE A 371 -26.11 18.25 22.34
C PHE A 371 -24.69 17.74 22.64
N CYS A 372 -23.66 18.53 22.31
CA CYS A 372 -22.28 18.10 22.54
C CYS A 372 -21.94 18.01 24.03
N GLN A 373 -22.51 18.87 24.89
CA GLN A 373 -22.31 18.79 26.34
C GLN A 373 -22.84 17.47 26.91
N ASN A 374 -24.07 17.10 26.55
CA ASN A 374 -24.69 15.86 27.02
C ASN A 374 -24.00 14.61 26.45
N GLN A 375 -23.63 14.63 25.16
CA GLN A 375 -22.90 13.53 24.55
C GLN A 375 -21.50 13.37 25.14
N ALA A 376 -20.80 14.48 25.42
CA ALA A 376 -19.49 14.47 26.07
C ALA A 376 -19.53 13.83 27.47
N LEU A 377 -20.59 14.06 28.24
CA LEU A 377 -20.81 13.40 29.53
C LEU A 377 -21.04 11.88 29.36
N ALA A 378 -21.79 11.47 28.32
CA ALA A 378 -22.09 10.07 28.03
C ALA A 378 -20.86 9.25 27.57
N VAL A 379 -19.84 9.88 26.96
CA VAL A 379 -18.57 9.22 26.61
C VAL A 379 -17.54 9.18 27.75
N GLY A 380 -17.89 9.63 28.96
CA GLY A 380 -17.13 9.28 30.17
C GLY A 380 -16.11 10.31 30.67
N ILE A 381 -16.31 11.61 30.44
CA ILE A 381 -15.71 12.63 31.31
C ILE A 381 -16.72 12.90 32.44
N VAL A 382 -16.77 11.99 33.41
CA VAL A 382 -17.49 12.22 34.66
C VAL A 382 -16.63 13.17 35.50
N PRO A 383 -17.11 14.37 35.90
CA PRO A 383 -16.46 15.13 36.96
C PRO A 383 -16.46 14.23 38.19
N ARG A 384 -15.27 13.96 38.75
CA ARG A 384 -15.08 13.08 39.90
C ARG A 384 -16.06 13.47 41.02
N HIS A 385 -17.15 12.72 41.13
CA HIS A 385 -17.86 12.52 42.38
C HIS A 385 -18.23 11.05 42.46
N ASN A 386 -17.74 10.43 43.53
CA ASN A 386 -17.99 9.03 43.86
C ASN A 386 -19.49 8.73 43.81
N GLU A 387 -19.89 7.68 43.09
CA GLU A 387 -20.79 6.68 43.66
C GLU A 387 -20.84 5.39 42.82
N LYS A 388 -20.81 4.27 43.54
CA LYS A 388 -20.83 2.88 43.04
C LYS A 388 -22.27 2.45 42.78
N LYS A 389 -22.56 1.74 41.67
CA LYS A 389 -23.64 0.73 41.56
C LYS A 389 -23.43 -0.14 40.29
N LYS A 390 -23.07 -1.42 40.47
CA LYS A 390 -23.89 -2.65 40.43
C LYS A 390 -24.38 -3.04 39.02
N VAL A 391 -23.67 -4.01 38.45
CA VAL A 391 -23.97 -4.72 37.19
C VAL A 391 -25.01 -5.81 37.43
N SER A 392 -26.02 -5.91 36.55
CA SER A 392 -27.02 -6.98 36.54
C SER A 392 -26.75 -7.96 35.39
N ARG A 393 -26.72 -9.26 35.74
CA ARG A 393 -26.63 -10.45 34.86
C ARG A 393 -27.85 -10.49 33.94
N HIS A 394 -27.67 -10.53 32.60
CA HIS A 394 -28.53 -11.18 31.60
C HIS A 394 -27.81 -11.18 30.22
N ALA A 395 -26.60 -11.75 30.15
CA ALA A 395 -25.80 -11.81 28.91
C ALA A 395 -25.32 -13.25 28.61
N GLY A 396 -26.20 -14.23 28.77
CA GLY A 396 -25.87 -15.63 28.58
C GLY A 396 -27.02 -16.40 27.95
N PHE A 397 -27.33 -16.13 26.67
CA PHE A 397 -28.04 -17.10 25.82
C PHE A 397 -27.96 -16.87 24.29
N ILE A 398 -27.22 -15.87 23.78
CA ILE A 398 -27.17 -15.59 22.32
C ILE A 398 -25.84 -16.05 21.66
N ALA A 399 -25.02 -16.83 22.36
CA ALA A 399 -23.70 -17.25 21.84
C ALA A 399 -23.72 -18.51 20.94
N GLY A 400 -24.83 -19.25 20.87
CA GLY A 400 -24.87 -20.57 20.22
C GLY A 400 -25.24 -20.60 18.74
N ILE A 401 -25.96 -19.60 18.23
CA ILE A 401 -26.56 -19.66 16.87
C ILE A 401 -25.72 -18.89 15.82
N VAL A 402 -24.81 -18.01 16.26
CA VAL A 402 -24.01 -17.15 15.37
C VAL A 402 -22.85 -17.92 14.69
N MET A 403 -22.40 -19.03 15.28
CA MET A 403 -21.22 -19.76 14.77
C MET A 403 -21.51 -20.68 13.56
N ALA A 404 -22.77 -21.09 13.33
CA ALA A 404 -23.13 -21.93 12.19
C ALA A 404 -23.39 -21.12 10.90
N VAL A 405 -23.85 -19.87 11.04
CA VAL A 405 -24.14 -18.98 9.90
C VAL A 405 -22.85 -18.42 9.27
N LEU A 406 -21.79 -18.25 10.07
CA LEU A 406 -20.51 -17.71 9.61
C LEU A 406 -19.75 -18.62 8.63
N VAL A 407 -19.95 -19.94 8.71
CA VAL A 407 -19.27 -20.88 7.80
C VAL A 407 -19.95 -20.92 6.42
N ALA A 408 -21.28 -20.78 6.35
CA ALA A 408 -22.02 -20.74 5.08
C ALA A 408 -21.84 -19.42 4.30
N VAL A 409 -21.67 -18.29 5.00
CA VAL A 409 -21.45 -16.97 4.38
C VAL A 409 -20.08 -16.87 3.70
N SER A 410 -19.08 -17.62 4.17
CA SER A 410 -17.72 -17.59 3.60
C SER A 410 -17.62 -18.20 2.19
N LEU A 411 -18.44 -19.21 1.86
CA LEU A 411 -18.45 -19.86 0.54
C LEU A 411 -19.29 -19.10 -0.50
N VAL A 412 -20.37 -18.44 -0.07
CA VAL A 412 -21.20 -17.60 -0.95
C VAL A 412 -20.50 -16.28 -1.28
N GLY A 413 -19.72 -15.73 -0.34
CA GLY A 413 -18.92 -14.52 -0.55
C GLY A 413 -17.86 -14.66 -1.64
N ALA A 414 -17.20 -15.82 -1.73
CA ALA A 414 -16.20 -16.08 -2.77
C ALA A 414 -16.84 -16.12 -4.18
N MET A 415 -18.00 -16.77 -4.34
CA MET A 415 -18.69 -16.87 -5.63
C MET A 415 -19.35 -15.56 -6.06
N ALA A 416 -19.93 -14.80 -5.11
CA ALA A 416 -20.50 -13.48 -5.37
C ALA A 416 -19.41 -12.46 -5.74
N PHE A 417 -18.22 -12.55 -5.14
CA PHE A 417 -17.09 -11.68 -5.48
C PHE A 417 -16.60 -11.89 -6.92
N PHE A 418 -16.50 -13.15 -7.38
CA PHE A 418 -16.18 -13.43 -8.79
C PHE A 418 -17.28 -12.93 -9.75
N ALA A 419 -18.54 -12.97 -9.35
CA ALA A 419 -19.65 -12.46 -10.16
C ALA A 419 -19.64 -10.91 -10.25
N VAL A 420 -19.45 -10.22 -9.13
CA VAL A 420 -19.43 -8.73 -9.09
C VAL A 420 -18.22 -8.16 -9.83
N LYS A 421 -17.04 -8.81 -9.72
CA LYS A 421 -15.85 -8.41 -10.49
C LYS A 421 -15.98 -8.71 -11.99
N LYS A 422 -16.77 -9.72 -12.38
CA LYS A 422 -17.10 -10.01 -13.78
C LYS A 422 -18.09 -8.98 -14.36
N MET A 423 -19.12 -8.59 -13.61
CA MET A 423 -20.13 -7.61 -14.04
C MET A 423 -19.58 -6.19 -14.19
N THR A 424 -18.63 -5.79 -13.34
CA THR A 424 -17.95 -4.48 -13.46
C THR A 424 -17.03 -4.36 -14.67
N MET A 425 -16.65 -5.49 -15.31
CA MET A 425 -15.83 -5.49 -16.53
C MET A 425 -16.63 -5.63 -17.83
N GLU A 426 -17.88 -6.12 -17.79
CA GLU A 426 -18.72 -6.29 -18.99
C GLU A 426 -19.61 -5.08 -19.32
N GLY A 427 -19.74 -4.09 -18.41
CA GLY A 427 -20.60 -2.91 -18.60
C GLY A 427 -20.09 -1.83 -19.56
N ALA A 428 -18.89 -1.98 -20.13
CA ALA A 428 -18.32 -1.01 -21.05
C ALA A 428 -18.61 -1.37 -22.52
N LYS A 429 -19.89 -1.30 -22.94
CA LYS A 429 -20.27 -1.19 -24.37
C LYS A 429 -21.69 -0.62 -24.51
N THR A 430 -21.79 0.44 -25.33
CA THR A 430 -22.97 1.05 -26.01
C THR A 430 -23.90 2.06 -25.26
N ARG A 431 -23.54 3.38 -25.38
CA ARG A 431 -24.30 4.64 -25.75
C ARG A 431 -25.68 5.01 -25.12
N PRO A 432 -26.16 6.29 -25.18
CA PRO A 432 -25.55 7.60 -25.47
C PRO A 432 -25.82 8.71 -24.40
N SER A 433 -25.26 9.90 -24.62
CA SER A 433 -25.22 11.09 -23.74
C SER A 433 -26.57 11.68 -23.29
N ALA A 434 -26.62 12.07 -22.01
CA ALA A 434 -27.46 13.13 -21.50
C ALA A 434 -26.58 14.09 -20.67
N THR A 435 -26.62 15.36 -21.05
CA THR A 435 -25.94 16.52 -20.47
C THR A 435 -26.27 16.72 -18.99
N LEU A 436 -25.25 16.80 -18.15
CA LEU A 436 -25.30 17.40 -16.81
C LEU A 436 -23.92 18.01 -16.47
N MET A 437 -23.99 19.15 -15.78
CA MET A 437 -22.97 20.18 -15.61
C MET A 437 -21.65 19.69 -15.03
N GLU A 438 -20.57 20.32 -15.51
CA GLU A 438 -19.18 20.14 -15.05
C GLU A 438 -19.08 20.29 -13.53
N ASP A 439 -18.66 19.21 -12.87
CA ASP A 439 -18.26 19.18 -11.47
C ASP A 439 -16.76 18.85 -11.44
N HIS A 440 -15.94 19.86 -11.18
CA HIS A 440 -14.49 19.73 -11.04
C HIS A 440 -14.18 19.06 -9.69
N THR A 441 -14.16 17.73 -9.65
CA THR A 441 -13.61 16.95 -8.54
C THR A 441 -12.51 16.03 -9.02
N SER A 442 -11.31 16.60 -9.19
CA SER A 442 -10.06 15.85 -9.28
C SER A 442 -9.61 15.42 -7.88
N THR A 443 -10.15 14.32 -7.35
CA THR A 443 -9.56 13.60 -6.20
C THR A 443 -8.47 12.65 -6.71
N SER A 444 -7.34 13.25 -7.09
CA SER A 444 -6.07 12.55 -7.16
C SER A 444 -5.67 12.22 -5.72
N SER A 445 -5.49 10.93 -5.40
CA SER A 445 -4.67 10.54 -4.25
C SER A 445 -3.23 10.95 -4.57
N ALA A 446 -2.92 12.23 -4.30
CA ALA A 446 -1.58 12.76 -4.38
C ALA A 446 -0.79 12.17 -3.21
N TYR A 447 -0.25 10.97 -3.42
CA TYR A 447 1.00 10.60 -2.76
C TYR A 447 2.00 11.70 -3.08
N PRO A 448 2.85 12.16 -2.13
CA PRO A 448 4.01 12.92 -2.52
C PRO A 448 4.83 12.01 -3.42
N SER A 449 4.80 12.30 -4.72
CA SER A 449 5.46 11.57 -5.81
C SER A 449 6.98 11.46 -5.64
N LYS A 450 7.54 12.10 -4.60
CA LYS A 450 8.92 11.92 -4.15
C LYS A 450 9.18 10.62 -3.38
N LEU A 451 8.26 10.12 -2.56
CA LEU A 451 8.54 8.95 -1.71
C LEU A 451 8.54 7.62 -2.48
N PHE A 452 7.81 7.54 -3.59
CA PHE A 452 7.91 6.42 -4.56
C PHE A 452 9.01 6.63 -5.60
N ALA A 453 9.43 7.88 -5.87
CA ALA A 453 10.61 8.15 -6.69
C ALA A 453 11.91 7.75 -5.98
N ASP A 454 11.95 7.82 -4.64
CA ASP A 454 13.12 7.44 -3.84
C ASP A 454 13.25 5.92 -3.61
N ALA A 455 12.21 5.12 -3.89
CA ALA A 455 12.36 3.67 -4.05
C ALA A 455 13.09 3.30 -5.36
N ARG A 456 13.22 4.27 -6.28
CA ARG A 456 14.01 4.18 -7.53
C ARG A 456 15.45 4.71 -7.36
N MET A 457 15.78 5.29 -6.21
CA MET A 457 17.12 5.72 -5.82
C MET A 457 17.49 5.07 -4.49
N ILE A 458 17.69 3.76 -4.51
CA ILE A 458 18.55 3.09 -3.53
C ILE A 458 19.90 3.01 -4.22
N ASP A 459 20.86 3.76 -3.69
CA ASP A 459 22.20 4.01 -4.24
C ASP A 459 22.92 2.73 -4.69
N LEU A 460 23.53 2.81 -5.87
CA LEU A 460 24.65 1.97 -6.32
C LEU A 460 25.93 2.37 -5.59
#